data_AF-A0A8T4PAF2-F1
#
_entry.id   AF-A0A8T4PAF2-F1
#
_cell.length_a   1.000
_cell.length_b   1.000
_cell.length_c   1.000
_cell.angle_alpha   90.00
_cell.angle_beta   90.00
_cell.angle_gamma   90.00
#
_symmetry.space_group_name_H-M   'P 1'
#
loop_
_entity.id
_entity.type
_entity.pdbx_description
1 polymer ?
#
loop_
_entity_poly.entity_id
_entity_poly.type
_entity_poly.pdbx_seq_one_letter_code
_entity_poly.pdbx_strand_id
1 'polypeptide(L)' 'MEIDIVIVPEGKGKDIVYSISSIQVPNVVTQGNSIEQAKLRLKEALELYFEEAPKEKQALIMIEQEENAPMISRMLL' A
#
# COMPACT_ATOMS: atom_id res chain seq x y z
N MET A 1 2.37 4.31 -10.62
CA MET A 1 3.21 4.72 -9.46
C MET A 1 3.55 3.46 -8.71
N GLU A 2 4.79 3.30 -8.23
CA GLU A 2 5.21 2.07 -7.56
C GLU A 2 5.24 2.30 -6.05
N ILE A 3 4.23 1.81 -5.33
CA ILE A 3 4.16 2.00 -3.88
C ILE A 3 4.77 0.82 -3.16
N ASP A 4 5.63 1.12 -2.18
CA ASP A 4 6.17 0.13 -1.26
C ASP A 4 5.13 -0.21 -0.19
N ILE A 5 4.97 -1.51 0.04
CA ILE A 5 3.98 -2.02 0.99
C ILE A 5 4.62 -2.87 2.07
N VAL A 6 4.04 -2.79 3.26
CA VAL A 6 4.32 -3.71 4.38
C VAL A 6 3.16 -4.67 4.52
N ILE A 7 3.46 -5.97 4.56
CA ILE A 7 2.49 -7.05 4.74
C ILE A 7 2.76 -7.72 6.08
N VAL A 8 1.75 -7.75 6.95
CA VAL A 8 1.81 -8.41 8.25
C VAL A 8 0.74 -9.50 8.31
N PRO A 9 1.11 -10.79 8.44
CA PRO A 9 0.13 -11.83 8.73
C PRO A 9 -0.30 -11.75 10.20
N GLU A 10 -1.60 -11.68 10.42
CA GLU A 10 -2.23 -11.68 11.74
C GLU A 10 -3.05 -12.96 11.93
N GLY A 11 -3.04 -13.53 13.14
CA GLY A 11 -3.78 -14.75 13.45
C GLY A 11 -2.94 -16.03 13.43
N LYS A 12 -3.59 -17.20 13.52
CA LYS A 12 -2.94 -18.51 13.58
C LYS A 12 -3.67 -19.54 12.70
N GLY A 13 -2.92 -20.36 11.98
CA GLY A 13 -3.47 -21.50 11.24
C GLY A 13 -4.39 -21.07 10.09
N LYS A 14 -5.65 -21.51 10.11
CA LYS A 14 -6.64 -21.20 9.07
C LYS A 14 -7.26 -19.80 9.21
N ASP A 15 -7.04 -19.14 10.34
CA ASP A 15 -7.58 -17.82 10.66
C ASP A 15 -6.55 -16.71 10.39
N ILE A 16 -5.60 -16.93 9.46
CA ILE A 16 -4.62 -15.91 9.08
C ILE A 16 -5.32 -14.89 8.17
N VAL A 17 -5.22 -13.63 8.56
CA VAL A 17 -5.55 -12.47 7.73
C VAL A 17 -4.27 -11.69 7.43
N TYR A 18 -4.22 -11.02 6.29
CA TYR A 18 -3.08 -10.22 5.87
C TYR A 18 -3.44 -8.74 6.00
N SER A 19 -2.78 -8.06 6.93
CA SER A 19 -2.80 -6.60 7.03
C SER A 19 -1.77 -6.02 6.09
N ILE A 20 -2.17 -5.09 5.23
CA ILE A 20 -1.27 -4.42 4.29
C ILE A 20 -1.43 -2.90 4.43
N SER A 21 -0.30 -2.22 4.46
CA SER A 21 -0.20 -0.75 4.48
C SER A 21 0.86 -0.27 3.49
N SER A 22 0.74 0.98 3.04
CA SER A 22 1.77 1.66 2.27
C SER A 22 2.78 2.32 3.20
N ILE A 23 4.06 2.29 2.84
CA ILE A 23 5.10 3.06 3.56
C ILE A 23 4.91 4.56 3.34
N GLN A 24 4.58 4.93 2.11
CA GLN A 24 4.34 6.29 1.65
C GLN A 24 3.06 6.90 2.26
N VAL A 25 2.03 6.07 2.51
CA VAL A 25 0.73 6.48 3.06
C VAL A 25 0.37 5.58 4.25
N PRO A 26 1.07 5.73 5.39
CA PRO A 26 0.99 4.80 6.52
C PRO A 26 -0.36 4.84 7.26
N ASN A 27 -1.16 5.88 7.02
CA ASN A 27 -2.52 6.03 7.52
C ASN A 27 -3.55 5.17 6.78
N VAL A 28 -3.18 4.55 5.65
CA VAL A 28 -4.08 3.64 4.92
C VAL A 28 -3.65 2.20 5.17
N VAL A 29 -4.49 1.49 5.93
CA VAL A 29 -4.31 0.08 6.27
C VAL A 29 -5.54 -0.70 5.84
N THR A 30 -5.33 -1.81 5.15
CA THR A 30 -6.41 -2.71 4.73
C THR A 30 -6.09 -4.15 5.09
N GLN A 31 -7.12 -5.00 5.14
CA GLN A 31 -6.97 -6.41 5.49
C GLN A 31 -7.63 -7.30 4.44
N GLY A 32 -7.13 -8.52 4.28
CA GLY A 32 -7.73 -9.54 3.41
C GLY A 32 -7.39 -10.96 3.84
N ASN A 33 -8.20 -11.92 3.45
CA ASN A 33 -7.99 -13.34 3.72
C ASN A 33 -6.93 -13.96 2.79
N SER A 34 -6.51 -13.22 1.75
CA SER A 34 -5.33 -13.50 0.94
C SER A 34 -4.54 -12.22 0.71
N ILE A 35 -3.27 -12.36 0.35
CA ILE A 35 -2.39 -11.23 0.02
C ILE A 35 -2.98 -10.44 -1.16
N GLU A 36 -3.50 -11.11 -2.17
CA GLU A 36 -4.09 -10.51 -3.37
C GLU A 36 -5.34 -9.69 -3.03
N GLN A 37 -6.20 -10.22 -2.15
CA GLN A 37 -7.39 -9.49 -1.71
C GLN A 37 -7.00 -8.25 -0.91
N ALA A 38 -6.03 -8.37 0.00
CA ALA A 38 -5.55 -7.23 0.78
C ALA A 38 -4.88 -6.17 -0.11
N LYS A 39 -4.10 -6.57 -1.12
CA LYS A 39 -3.51 -5.66 -2.11
C LYS A 39 -4.56 -4.93 -2.93
N LEU A 40 -5.60 -5.64 -3.40
CA LEU A 40 -6.69 -5.03 -4.16
C LEU A 40 -7.41 -3.96 -3.32
N ARG A 41 -7.73 -4.27 -2.07
CA ARG A 41 -8.36 -3.32 -1.13
C ARG A 41 -7.47 -2.13 -0.85
N LEU A 42 -6.16 -2.35 -0.66
CA LEU A 42 -5.20 -1.26 -0.47
C LEU A 42 -5.16 -0.33 -1.69
N LYS A 43 -5.16 -0.91 -2.91
CA LYS A 43 -5.21 -0.13 -4.14
C LYS A 43 -6.46 0.75 -4.19
N GLU A 44 -7.65 0.19 -3.96
CA GLU A 44 -8.91 0.93 -3.94
C GLU A 44 -8.90 2.05 -2.88
N ALA A 45 -8.40 1.76 -1.67
CA ALA A 45 -8.31 2.74 -0.59
C ALA A 45 -7.35 3.89 -0.91
N LEU A 46 -6.21 3.60 -1.57
CA LEU A 46 -5.26 4.62 -1.99
C LEU A 46 -5.79 5.45 -3.16
N GLU A 47 -6.51 4.84 -4.11
CA GLU A 47 -7.19 5.58 -5.18
C GLU A 47 -8.17 6.61 -4.60
N LEU A 48 -9.03 6.19 -3.67
CA LEU A 48 -9.95 7.09 -2.95
C LEU A 48 -9.21 8.18 -2.16
N TYR A 49 -8.16 7.80 -1.43
CA TYR A 49 -7.33 8.77 -0.69
C TYR A 49 -6.78 9.87 -1.59
N PHE A 50 -6.25 9.49 -2.76
CA PHE A 50 -5.68 10.45 -3.70
C PHE A 50 -6.71 11.25 -4.49
N GLU A 51 -7.95 10.75 -4.64
CA GLU A 51 -9.06 11.55 -5.15
C GLU A 51 -9.40 12.69 -4.18
N GLU A 52 -9.38 12.43 -2.88
CA GLU A 52 -9.63 13.45 -1.84
C GLU A 52 -8.41 14.37 -1.63
N ALA A 53 -7.19 13.86 -1.77
CA ALA A 53 -5.93 14.57 -1.53
C ALA A 53 -4.98 14.57 -2.76
N PRO A 54 -5.35 15.20 -3.89
CA PRO A 54 -4.59 15.12 -5.14
C PRO A 54 -3.18 15.74 -5.06
N LYS A 55 -2.95 16.67 -4.14
CA LYS A 55 -1.62 17.29 -3.93
C LYS A 55 -0.62 16.33 -3.31
N GLU A 56 -1.08 15.40 -2.47
CA GLU A 56 -0.21 14.40 -1.85
C GLU A 56 0.24 13.35 -2.87
N LYS A 57 -0.66 12.97 -3.79
CA LYS A 57 -0.31 12.14 -4.95
C LYS A 57 0.81 12.78 -5.77
N GLN A 58 0.73 14.08 -6.02
CA GLN A 58 1.76 14.80 -6.78
C GLN A 58 3.10 14.85 -6.03
N ALA A 59 3.09 15.08 -4.73
CA ALA A 59 4.30 15.06 -3.90
C ALA A 59 5.00 13.69 -3.93
N LEU A 60 4.23 12.60 -3.85
CA LEU A 60 4.76 11.24 -3.92
C LEU A 60 5.40 10.92 -5.28
N ILE A 61 4.75 11.34 -6.38
CA ILE A 61 5.29 11.17 -7.74
C ILE A 61 6.59 11.95 -7.92
N MET A 62 6.72 13.13 -7.31
CA MET A 62 7.97 13.91 -7.37
C MET A 62 9.11 13.25 -6.59
N ILE A 63 8.82 12.65 -5.43
CA ILE A 63 9.83 11.96 -4.61
C ILE A 63 10.33 10.67 -5.30
N GLU A 64 9.45 9.89 -5.95
CA GLU A 64 9.86 8.71 -6.74
C GLU A 64 10.84 9.04 -7.88
N GLN A 65 10.83 10.28 -8.39
CA GLN A 65 11.75 10.70 -9.45
C GLN A 65 13.16 11.03 -8.93
N GLU A 66 13.35 11.19 -7.61
CA GLU A 66 14.62 11.64 -7.01
C GLU A 66 15.44 10.54 -6.31
N GLU A 67 14.88 9.38 -5.93
CA GLU A 67 15.62 8.35 -5.16
C GLU A 67 15.63 6.91 -5.75
N ASN A 68 16.85 6.34 -5.83
CA ASN A 68 17.11 4.89 -5.93
C ASN A 68 17.12 4.28 -4.50
N ALA A 69 15.95 3.93 -3.95
CA ALA A 69 15.86 3.27 -2.64
C ALA A 69 15.91 1.72 -2.73
N PRO A 70 16.45 1.00 -1.72
CA PRO A 70 16.61 -0.45 -1.74
C PRO A 70 15.26 -1.19 -1.63
N MET A 71 15.15 -2.31 -2.34
CA MET A 71 13.88 -3.02 -2.61
C MET A 71 13.09 -3.47 -1.36
N ILE A 72 11.92 -2.87 -1.19
CA ILE A 72 10.74 -3.42 -0.51
C ILE A 72 9.73 -3.83 -1.62
N SER A 73 8.79 -4.73 -1.34
CA SER A 73 7.88 -5.27 -2.36
C SER A 73 7.05 -4.15 -3.01
N ARG A 74 7.09 -4.07 -4.35
CA ARG A 74 6.42 -3.02 -5.14
C ARG A 74 5.01 -3.42 -5.54
N MET A 75 4.07 -2.48 -5.40
CA MET A 75 2.71 -2.59 -5.93
C MET A 75 2.49 -1.51 -7.00
N LEU A 76 2.00 -1.93 -8.17
CA LEU A 76 1.62 -1.01 -9.23
C LEU A 76 0.22 -0.46 -8.95
N LEU A 77 0.14 0.83 -8.64
CA LEU A 77 -1.10 1.61 -8.67
C LEU A 77 -1.43 2.02 -10.09
#